data_AF-A0A2V8IGC3-F1
#
_entry.id   AF-A0A2V8IGC3-F1
#
_cell.length_a   1.000
_cell.length_b   1.000
_cell.length_c   1.000
_cell.angle_alpha   90.00
_cell.angle_beta   90.00
_cell.angle_gamma   90.00
#
_symmetry.space_group_name_H-M   'P 1'
#
loop_
_entity.id
_entity.type
_entity.pdbx_description
1 polymer ?
#
loop_
_entity_poly.entity_id
_entity_poly.type
_entity_poly.pdbx_seq_one_letter_code
_entity_poly.pdbx_strand_id
1 'polypeptide(L)'
;MDNSSRIIGRYYVWLRNDNADGVATKTDTNDVLTLLSFGQIGASSKAIEVTIQKGKFPNLPGTDTQTDPRLTTVAGLESLAAGITGNATDLYNPPSGGSQVIGDYGSAANYKVAVVNGDVVLGPGSGYGILLTRGAVKVAENFTWNGLILIIGQGVLTWSSGAKGNIYGGLFIAQTRAADGSLLTSPGRITADLNPATIFYDAAAIRAANQPFPYNPVAIREK
;
A
#
# COMPACT_ATOMS: atom_id res chain seq x y z
N MET A 1 19.98 32.89 3.31
CA MET A 1 20.97 33.98 3.18
C MET A 1 20.22 35.20 2.69
N ASP A 2 20.58 36.41 3.10
CA ASP A 2 20.05 37.62 2.46
C ASP A 2 20.74 37.85 1.10
N ASN A 3 20.30 38.88 0.36
CA ASN A 3 20.89 39.28 -0.92
C ASN A 3 22.37 39.77 -0.79
N SER A 4 22.95 39.73 0.41
CA SER A 4 24.37 40.03 0.68
C SER A 4 25.14 38.80 1.16
N SER A 5 24.59 37.59 1.00
CA SER A 5 25.21 36.32 1.43
C SER A 5 25.50 36.22 2.93
N ARG A 6 24.89 37.08 3.76
CA ARG A 6 25.01 36.99 5.21
C ARG A 6 24.09 35.87 5.71
N ILE A 7 24.63 35.01 6.58
CA ILE A 7 23.85 33.96 7.24
C ILE A 7 22.95 34.63 8.29
N ILE A 8 21.70 34.89 7.91
CA ILE A 8 20.68 35.53 8.75
C ILE A 8 19.95 34.55 9.69
N GLY A 9 20.16 33.24 9.52
CA GLY A 9 19.56 32.21 10.34
C GLY A 9 20.12 30.81 10.05
N ARG A 10 19.82 29.86 10.94
CA ARG A 10 20.23 28.46 10.85
C ARG A 10 19.01 27.57 10.95
N TYR A 11 19.00 26.50 10.16
CA TYR A 11 17.97 25.46 10.22
C TYR A 11 18.65 24.12 10.49
N TYR A 12 18.17 23.39 11.48
CA TYR A 12 18.63 22.06 11.82
C TYR A 12 17.47 21.08 11.70
N VAL A 13 17.62 20.04 10.88
CA VAL A 13 16.61 18.98 10.75
C VAL A 13 17.19 17.69 11.30
N TRP A 14 16.46 17.08 12.22
CA TRP A 14 16.83 15.83 12.87
C TRP A 14 15.77 14.78 12.57
N LEU A 15 16.23 13.56 12.29
CA LEU A 15 15.39 12.38 12.20
C LEU A 15 15.44 11.69 13.56
N ARG A 16 14.28 11.43 14.16
CA ARG A 16 14.17 10.69 15.42
C ARG A 16 13.16 9.57 15.27
N ASN A 17 13.49 8.40 15.82
CA ASN A 17 12.51 7.33 15.96
C ASN A 17 11.36 7.79 16.87
N ASP A 18 10.22 7.13 16.82
CA ASP A 18 9.11 7.46 17.69
C ASP A 18 9.37 7.08 19.16
N ASN A 19 8.44 7.48 20.03
CA ASN A 19 8.60 7.25 21.47
C ASN A 19 8.29 5.80 21.88
N ALA A 20 7.59 5.03 21.04
CA ALA A 20 7.25 3.65 21.38
C ALA A 20 8.47 2.72 21.33
N ASP A 21 9.36 2.93 20.35
CA ASP A 21 10.59 2.14 20.20
C ASP A 21 11.84 2.84 20.74
N GLY A 22 11.67 4.04 21.29
CA GLY A 22 12.72 4.88 21.87
C GLY A 22 13.37 5.80 20.84
N VAL A 23 13.33 7.10 21.10
CA VAL A 23 13.63 8.17 20.11
C VAL A 23 15.06 8.17 19.50
N ALA A 24 15.98 7.37 20.06
CA ALA A 24 17.37 7.25 19.63
C ALA A 24 17.75 5.83 19.14
N THR A 25 16.79 4.90 19.07
CA THR A 25 17.06 3.53 18.64
C THR A 25 17.20 3.46 17.12
N LYS A 26 18.02 2.51 16.65
CA LYS A 26 18.18 2.21 15.22
C LYS A 26 17.11 1.25 14.68
N THR A 27 16.30 0.69 15.58
CA THR A 27 15.24 -0.26 15.28
C THR A 27 13.92 0.45 15.47
N ASP A 28 13.15 0.57 14.40
CA ASP A 28 11.83 1.17 14.37
C ASP A 28 10.82 0.05 14.02
N THR A 29 9.95 -0.29 14.96
CA THR A 29 9.01 -1.42 14.85
C THR A 29 7.68 -0.97 14.24
N ASN A 30 7.35 0.31 14.39
CA ASN A 30 6.08 0.88 13.93
C ASN A 30 6.21 1.71 12.64
N ASP A 31 7.43 1.86 12.13
CA ASP A 31 7.83 2.63 10.95
C ASP A 31 7.35 4.10 11.00
N VAL A 32 7.25 4.66 12.21
CA VAL A 32 6.93 6.06 12.45
C VAL A 32 8.21 6.80 12.81
N LEU A 33 8.54 7.80 12.01
CA LEU A 33 9.66 8.69 12.25
C LEU A 33 9.17 10.09 12.53
N THR A 34 9.92 10.86 13.31
CA THR A 34 9.67 12.28 13.54
C THR A 34 10.81 13.09 12.95
N LEU A 35 10.47 13.93 11.97
CA LEU A 35 11.31 15.04 11.53
C LEU A 35 11.12 16.19 12.52
N LEU A 36 12.19 16.59 13.21
CA LEU A 36 12.19 17.80 14.02
C LEU A 36 13.09 18.84 13.37
N SER A 37 12.50 19.94 12.94
CA SER A 37 13.19 21.10 12.38
C SER A 37 13.24 22.22 13.41
N PHE A 38 14.41 22.82 13.61
CA PHE A 38 14.58 24.05 14.36
C PHE A 38 15.10 25.14 13.44
N GLY A 39 14.31 26.20 13.27
CA GLY A 39 14.75 27.43 12.61
C GLY A 39 15.09 28.48 13.63
N GLN A 40 16.28 29.09 13.52
CA GLN A 40 16.69 30.25 14.31
C GLN A 40 17.05 31.40 13.38
N ILE A 41 16.40 32.56 13.54
CA ILE A 41 16.70 33.79 12.81
C ILE A 41 16.88 34.89 13.87
N GLY A 42 18.10 35.40 14.04
CA GLY A 42 18.42 36.31 15.14
C GLY A 42 18.14 35.68 16.52
N ALA A 43 17.36 36.38 17.36
CA ALA A 43 16.92 35.88 18.68
C ALA A 43 15.66 35.00 18.61
N SER A 44 14.97 34.95 17.46
CA SER A 44 13.75 34.18 17.31
C SER A 44 14.06 32.74 16.93
N SER A 45 13.36 31.79 17.56
CA SER A 45 13.41 30.38 17.20
C SER A 45 12.00 29.81 17.00
N LYS A 46 11.87 28.84 16.10
CA LYS A 46 10.65 28.05 15.87
C LYS A 46 11.03 26.60 15.69
N ALA A 47 10.21 25.70 16.22
CA ALA A 47 10.36 24.28 16.01
C ALA A 47 9.17 23.74 15.21
N ILE A 48 9.44 22.95 14.18
CA ILE A 48 8.41 22.23 13.42
C ILE A 48 8.66 20.75 13.64
N GLU A 49 7.65 20.07 14.14
CA GLU A 49 7.66 18.63 14.35
C GLU A 49 6.72 18.00 13.32
N VAL A 50 7.27 17.16 12.45
CA VAL A 50 6.52 16.40 11.46
C VAL A 50 6.68 14.92 11.75
N THR A 51 5.59 14.28 12.12
CA THR A 51 5.54 12.82 12.22
C THR A 51 5.30 12.28 10.83
N ILE A 52 6.19 11.42 10.33
CA ILE A 52 6.05 10.70 9.08
C ILE A 52 5.87 9.21 9.39
N GLN A 53 4.98 8.54 8.68
CA GLN A 53 4.82 7.10 8.79
C GLN A 53 5.15 6.48 7.43
N LYS A 54 5.98 5.44 7.43
CA LYS A 54 6.17 4.61 6.24
C LYS A 54 4.87 3.85 5.99
N GLY A 55 4.35 3.94 4.77
CA GLY A 55 3.29 3.01 4.37
C GLY A 55 3.83 1.58 4.44
N LYS A 56 3.22 0.72 5.26
CA LYS A 56 3.49 -0.72 5.24
C LYS A 56 2.20 -1.51 5.21
N PHE A 57 2.26 -2.66 4.54
CA PHE A 57 1.21 -3.64 4.62
C PHE A 57 1.12 -4.24 6.05
N PRO A 58 -0.08 -4.49 6.61
CA PRO A 58 -0.25 -5.34 7.80
C PRO A 58 0.47 -6.69 7.64
N ASN A 59 1.00 -7.29 8.71
CA ASN A 59 1.38 -8.70 8.61
C ASN A 59 0.14 -9.53 8.23
N LEU A 60 0.18 -10.21 7.09
CA LEU A 60 -0.90 -11.10 6.67
C LEU A 60 -1.02 -12.25 7.69
N PRO A 61 -2.24 -12.69 8.03
CA PRO A 61 -2.42 -13.83 8.91
C PRO A 61 -1.75 -15.06 8.30
N GLY A 62 -0.78 -15.63 9.02
CA GLY A 62 0.03 -16.76 8.57
C GLY A 62 1.42 -16.85 9.20
N THR A 63 1.93 -15.77 9.78
CA THR A 63 3.23 -15.77 10.52
C THR A 63 3.19 -15.11 11.90
N ASP A 64 2.07 -14.50 12.29
CA ASP A 64 1.89 -13.94 13.63
C ASP A 64 0.43 -14.12 14.07
N THR A 65 0.23 -14.53 15.32
CA THR A 65 -1.09 -14.79 15.94
C THR A 65 -1.91 -13.52 16.20
N GLN A 66 -1.46 -12.37 15.71
CA GLN A 66 -2.11 -11.08 15.87
C GLN A 66 -2.76 -10.66 14.55
N THR A 67 -4.04 -11.00 14.37
CA THR A 67 -4.85 -10.43 13.28
C THR A 67 -4.86 -8.92 13.45
N ASP A 68 -4.26 -8.17 12.51
CA ASP A 68 -4.38 -6.71 12.47
C ASP A 68 -5.87 -6.35 12.53
N PRO A 69 -6.33 -5.59 13.56
CA PRO A 69 -7.75 -5.27 13.75
C PRO A 69 -8.37 -4.55 12.55
N ARG A 70 -7.55 -3.92 11.69
CA ARG A 70 -8.02 -3.31 10.45
C ARG A 70 -8.52 -4.33 9.44
N LEU A 71 -8.02 -5.58 9.48
CA LEU A 71 -8.40 -6.63 8.54
C LEU A 71 -9.73 -7.32 8.88
N THR A 72 -10.30 -7.05 10.06
CA THR A 72 -11.53 -7.73 10.53
C THR A 72 -12.80 -6.90 10.34
N THR A 73 -12.67 -5.61 10.01
CA THR A 73 -13.81 -4.70 9.86
C THR A 73 -13.82 -4.05 8.48
N VAL A 74 -15.02 -3.72 7.96
CA VAL A 74 -15.14 -2.98 6.69
C VAL A 74 -14.44 -1.62 6.79
N ALA A 75 -14.65 -0.89 7.88
CA ALA A 75 -14.00 0.41 8.07
C ALA A 75 -12.47 0.32 8.07
N GLY A 76 -11.90 -0.68 8.74
CA GLY A 76 -10.45 -0.91 8.75
C GLY A 76 -9.90 -1.26 7.36
N LEU A 77 -10.61 -2.10 6.62
CA LEU A 77 -10.24 -2.50 5.26
C LEU A 77 -10.35 -1.34 4.26
N GLU A 78 -11.38 -0.50 4.39
CA GLU A 78 -11.50 0.73 3.59
C GLU A 78 -10.40 1.73 3.91
N SER A 79 -10.02 1.86 5.19
CA SER A 79 -8.91 2.72 5.61
C SER A 79 -7.58 2.21 5.05
N LEU A 80 -7.34 0.89 5.08
CA LEU A 80 -6.18 0.28 4.44
C LEU A 80 -6.13 0.58 2.94
N ALA A 81 -7.26 0.38 2.25
CA ALA A 81 -7.35 0.67 0.82
C ALA A 81 -7.08 2.15 0.52
N ALA A 82 -7.66 3.08 1.30
CA ALA A 82 -7.40 4.51 1.15
C ALA A 82 -5.92 4.87 1.38
N GLY A 83 -5.28 4.23 2.37
CA GLY A 83 -3.85 4.40 2.63
C GLY A 83 -2.98 3.94 1.46
N ILE A 84 -3.31 2.80 0.83
CA ILE A 84 -2.61 2.32 -0.36
C ILE A 84 -2.86 3.27 -1.55
N THR A 85 -4.10 3.70 -1.78
CA THR A 85 -4.47 4.65 -2.83
C THR A 85 -3.70 5.96 -2.72
N GLY A 86 -3.52 6.51 -1.52
CA GLY A 86 -2.74 7.73 -1.30
C GLY A 86 -1.26 7.61 -1.70
N ASN A 87 -0.76 6.38 -1.87
CA ASN A 87 0.62 6.07 -2.22
C ASN A 87 0.76 5.34 -3.56
N ALA A 88 -0.30 5.28 -4.36
CA ALA A 88 -0.31 4.57 -5.62
C ALA A 88 0.70 5.20 -6.59
N THR A 89 1.48 4.36 -7.28
CA THR A 89 2.25 4.80 -8.45
C THR A 89 1.31 5.12 -9.60
N ASP A 90 0.31 4.24 -9.80
CA ASP A 90 -0.68 4.37 -10.86
C ASP A 90 -2.09 4.16 -10.28
N LEU A 91 -2.98 5.11 -10.57
CA LEU A 91 -4.39 5.04 -10.18
C LEU A 91 -5.27 4.95 -11.43
N TYR A 92 -6.00 3.85 -11.55
CA TYR A 92 -6.90 3.58 -12.67
C TYR A 92 -8.35 3.71 -12.25
N ASN A 93 -9.13 4.42 -13.06
CA ASN A 93 -10.56 4.65 -12.86
C ASN A 93 -11.32 4.21 -14.11
N PRO A 94 -11.47 2.89 -14.36
CA PRO A 94 -12.24 2.43 -15.50
C PRO A 94 -13.69 2.95 -15.41
N PRO A 95 -14.37 3.14 -16.56
CA PRO A 95 -15.78 3.56 -16.56
C PRO A 95 -16.64 2.51 -15.86
N SER A 96 -17.83 2.90 -15.40
CA SER A 96 -18.78 1.97 -14.77
C SER A 96 -19.07 0.77 -15.68
N GLY A 97 -18.93 -0.44 -15.14
CA GLY A 97 -19.05 -1.69 -15.90
C GLY A 97 -17.87 -2.02 -16.83
N GLY A 98 -16.84 -1.17 -16.87
CA GLY A 98 -15.58 -1.42 -17.57
C GLY A 98 -14.52 -2.05 -16.68
N SER A 99 -13.44 -2.53 -17.30
CA SER A 99 -12.31 -3.13 -16.58
C SER A 99 -10.98 -2.53 -17.04
N GLN A 100 -10.02 -2.41 -16.13
CA GLN A 100 -8.64 -2.08 -16.44
C GLN A 100 -7.89 -3.34 -16.86
N VAL A 101 -7.22 -3.31 -18.01
CA VAL A 101 -6.33 -4.39 -18.44
C VAL A 101 -4.92 -4.10 -17.92
N ILE A 102 -4.30 -5.09 -17.27
CA ILE A 102 -2.90 -5.04 -16.82
C ILE A 102 -2.17 -6.23 -17.44
N GLY A 103 -1.20 -5.92 -18.32
CA GLY A 103 -0.20 -6.88 -18.80
C GLY A 103 1.09 -6.70 -17.99
N ASP A 104 2.20 -6.37 -18.65
CA ASP A 104 3.45 -6.07 -17.94
C ASP A 104 3.34 -4.84 -17.04
N TYR A 105 3.77 -4.98 -15.77
CA TYR A 105 3.67 -3.93 -14.76
C TYR A 105 4.85 -3.95 -13.77
N GLY A 106 5.67 -2.89 -13.78
CA GLY A 106 6.87 -2.83 -12.95
C GLY A 106 7.95 -3.82 -13.41
N SER A 107 8.96 -4.05 -12.57
CA SER A 107 10.02 -5.05 -12.81
C SER A 107 10.68 -5.47 -11.50
N ALA A 108 11.53 -6.51 -11.55
CA ALA A 108 12.33 -6.95 -10.41
C ALA A 108 13.27 -5.85 -9.86
N ALA A 109 13.59 -4.82 -10.66
CA ALA A 109 14.38 -3.67 -10.24
C ALA A 109 13.52 -2.44 -9.86
N ASN A 110 12.22 -2.45 -10.17
CA ASN A 110 11.32 -1.32 -9.96
C ASN A 110 9.90 -1.81 -9.66
N TYR A 111 9.64 -2.11 -8.38
CA TYR A 111 8.33 -2.50 -7.88
C TYR A 111 7.42 -1.27 -7.83
N LYS A 112 6.14 -1.44 -8.19
CA LYS A 112 5.17 -0.34 -8.28
C LYS A 112 3.87 -0.65 -7.54
N VAL A 113 3.05 0.36 -7.31
CA VAL A 113 1.73 0.23 -6.68
C VAL A 113 0.63 0.62 -7.67
N ALA A 114 -0.13 -0.36 -8.14
CA ALA A 114 -1.31 -0.17 -8.96
C ALA A 114 -2.57 -0.17 -8.08
N VAL A 115 -3.40 0.86 -8.23
CA VAL A 115 -4.73 0.89 -7.64
C VAL A 115 -5.78 1.00 -8.74
N VAL A 116 -6.76 0.11 -8.72
CA VAL A 116 -7.85 0.09 -9.69
C VAL A 116 -9.19 0.27 -8.98
N ASN A 117 -9.84 1.40 -9.24
CA ASN A 117 -11.18 1.72 -8.74
C ASN A 117 -12.28 1.10 -9.62
N GLY A 118 -12.19 -0.22 -9.81
CA GLY A 118 -13.12 -0.98 -10.65
C GLY A 118 -12.55 -2.37 -10.94
N ASP A 119 -13.08 -3.02 -11.96
CA ASP A 119 -12.67 -4.38 -12.30
C ASP A 119 -11.28 -4.41 -12.97
N VAL A 120 -10.57 -5.52 -12.79
CA VAL A 120 -9.23 -5.75 -13.36
C VAL A 120 -9.22 -7.02 -14.17
N VAL A 121 -8.65 -6.92 -15.37
CA VAL A 121 -8.28 -8.07 -16.20
C VAL A 121 -6.77 -8.16 -16.27
N LEU A 122 -6.21 -9.22 -15.69
CA LEU A 122 -4.80 -9.54 -15.79
C LEU A 122 -4.57 -10.31 -17.08
N GLY A 123 -3.99 -9.63 -18.07
CA GLY A 123 -3.63 -10.18 -19.37
C GLY A 123 -2.31 -10.95 -19.33
N PRO A 124 -1.78 -11.43 -20.46
CA PRO A 124 -0.48 -12.08 -20.46
C PRO A 124 0.61 -11.10 -20.04
N GLY A 125 1.58 -11.59 -19.27
CA GLY A 125 2.73 -10.78 -18.83
C GLY A 125 3.14 -11.02 -17.39
N SER A 126 3.90 -10.06 -16.85
CA SER A 126 4.40 -10.11 -15.47
C SER A 126 4.21 -8.81 -14.72
N GLY A 127 3.87 -8.91 -13.44
CA GLY A 127 3.75 -7.77 -12.54
C GLY A 127 4.66 -7.86 -11.32
N TYR A 128 5.09 -6.71 -10.82
CA TYR A 128 5.96 -6.57 -9.64
C TYR A 128 5.46 -5.45 -8.73
N GLY A 129 5.09 -5.79 -7.49
CA GLY A 129 4.65 -4.82 -6.49
C GLY A 129 3.28 -5.11 -5.89
N ILE A 130 2.48 -4.06 -5.75
CA ILE A 130 1.18 -4.13 -5.07
C ILE A 130 0.10 -3.80 -6.08
N LEU A 131 -0.88 -4.70 -6.18
CA LEU A 131 -2.11 -4.46 -6.91
C LEU A 131 -3.25 -4.40 -5.90
N LEU A 132 -3.90 -3.25 -5.77
CA LEU A 132 -5.16 -3.11 -5.06
C LEU A 132 -6.29 -2.90 -6.07
N THR A 133 -7.31 -3.74 -6.03
CA THR A 133 -8.54 -3.53 -6.79
C THR A 133 -9.74 -3.35 -5.88
N ARG A 134 -10.68 -2.53 -6.34
CA ARG A 134 -11.98 -2.28 -5.72
C ARG A 134 -13.11 -3.11 -6.35
N GLY A 135 -12.89 -3.65 -7.54
CA GLY A 135 -13.84 -4.49 -8.27
C GLY A 135 -13.45 -5.97 -8.25
N ALA A 136 -13.90 -6.69 -9.28
CA ALA A 136 -13.53 -8.07 -9.54
C ALA A 136 -12.15 -8.17 -10.21
N VAL A 137 -11.42 -9.25 -9.93
CA VAL A 137 -10.20 -9.63 -10.67
C VAL A 137 -10.51 -10.82 -11.56
N LYS A 138 -10.14 -10.71 -12.82
CA LYS A 138 -10.12 -11.82 -13.77
C LYS A 138 -8.69 -12.04 -14.25
N VAL A 139 -8.15 -13.23 -14.03
CA VAL A 139 -6.90 -13.66 -14.66
C VAL A 139 -7.24 -14.29 -16.01
N ALA A 140 -6.98 -13.54 -17.08
CA ALA A 140 -7.45 -13.90 -18.41
C ALA A 140 -6.54 -14.90 -19.12
N GLU A 141 -5.22 -14.81 -18.91
CA GLU A 141 -4.20 -15.61 -19.60
C GLU A 141 -3.01 -15.95 -18.67
N ASN A 142 -1.86 -16.34 -19.23
CA ASN A 142 -0.64 -16.63 -18.48
C ASN A 142 -0.06 -15.35 -17.87
N PHE A 143 -0.38 -15.11 -16.60
CA PHE A 143 0.07 -13.94 -15.87
C PHE A 143 0.87 -14.33 -14.62
N THR A 144 2.00 -13.67 -14.38
CA THR A 144 2.77 -13.86 -13.15
C THR A 144 2.80 -12.59 -12.32
N TRP A 145 2.44 -12.65 -11.04
CA TRP A 145 2.59 -11.53 -10.12
C TRP A 145 3.66 -11.82 -9.07
N ASN A 146 4.59 -10.87 -8.87
CA ASN A 146 5.63 -10.92 -7.85
C ASN A 146 5.34 -9.82 -6.82
N GLY A 147 4.72 -10.18 -5.70
CA GLY A 147 4.33 -9.24 -4.65
C GLY A 147 2.92 -9.51 -4.13
N LEU A 148 2.16 -8.44 -3.86
CA LEU A 148 0.85 -8.54 -3.22
C LEU A 148 -0.29 -8.22 -4.17
N ILE A 149 -1.32 -9.07 -4.17
CA ILE A 149 -2.62 -8.76 -4.76
C ILE A 149 -3.64 -8.61 -3.63
N LEU A 150 -4.33 -7.48 -3.66
CA LEU A 150 -5.32 -7.03 -2.70
C LEU A 150 -6.64 -6.79 -3.40
N ILE A 151 -7.64 -7.60 -3.06
CA ILE A 151 -9.00 -7.44 -3.54
C ILE A 151 -9.81 -6.97 -2.35
N ILE A 152 -9.91 -5.65 -2.17
CA ILE A 152 -10.70 -5.03 -1.11
C ILE A 152 -11.80 -4.24 -1.80
N GLY A 153 -13.03 -4.76 -1.79
CA GLY A 153 -14.13 -4.19 -2.55
C GLY A 153 -15.17 -5.26 -2.85
N GLN A 154 -15.37 -5.62 -4.11
CA GLN A 154 -16.31 -6.69 -4.45
C GLN A 154 -15.85 -8.09 -4.02
N GLY A 155 -14.55 -8.31 -3.79
CA GLY A 155 -14.04 -9.58 -3.24
C GLY A 155 -14.17 -10.77 -4.21
N VAL A 156 -14.07 -10.51 -5.52
CA VAL A 156 -14.21 -11.52 -6.57
C VAL A 156 -12.87 -11.76 -7.27
N LEU A 157 -12.46 -13.02 -7.36
CA LEU A 157 -11.32 -13.50 -8.15
C LEU A 157 -11.80 -14.64 -9.06
N THR A 158 -11.52 -14.53 -10.36
CA THR A 158 -11.86 -15.56 -11.35
C THR A 158 -10.68 -15.85 -12.25
N TRP A 159 -10.58 -17.09 -12.74
CA TRP A 159 -9.60 -17.52 -13.73
C TRP A 159 -10.31 -17.90 -15.01
N SER A 160 -9.78 -17.49 -16.16
CA SER A 160 -10.22 -18.03 -17.44
C SER A 160 -9.86 -19.52 -17.52
N SER A 161 -10.73 -20.32 -18.13
CA SER A 161 -10.46 -21.73 -18.40
C SER A 161 -9.19 -21.87 -19.26
N GLY A 162 -8.15 -22.48 -18.69
CA GLY A 162 -6.86 -22.72 -19.37
C GLY A 162 -5.75 -21.69 -19.12
N ALA A 163 -6.02 -20.59 -18.39
CA ALA A 163 -5.00 -19.64 -17.98
C ALA A 163 -4.02 -20.27 -16.95
N LYS A 164 -2.70 -20.18 -17.17
CA LYS A 164 -1.67 -20.75 -16.27
C LYS A 164 -0.83 -19.65 -15.62
N GLY A 165 -1.42 -18.95 -14.67
CA GLY A 165 -0.78 -17.85 -13.95
C GLY A 165 -0.29 -18.25 -12.57
N ASN A 166 0.72 -17.54 -12.09
CA ASN A 166 1.34 -17.75 -10.78
C ASN A 166 1.34 -16.45 -9.97
N ILE A 167 1.15 -16.56 -8.66
CA ILE A 167 1.35 -15.45 -7.74
C ILE A 167 2.49 -15.86 -6.80
N TYR A 168 3.63 -15.17 -6.91
CA TYR A 168 4.76 -15.26 -5.99
C TYR A 168 4.69 -14.12 -5.00
N GLY A 169 4.15 -14.38 -3.81
CA GLY A 169 3.97 -13.37 -2.77
C GLY A 169 2.74 -13.64 -1.93
N GLY A 170 1.73 -12.75 -2.00
CA GLY A 170 0.53 -12.88 -1.17
C GLY A 170 -0.74 -12.45 -1.89
N LEU A 171 -1.83 -13.11 -1.53
CA LEU A 171 -3.19 -12.79 -1.99
C LEU A 171 -4.05 -12.51 -0.76
N PHE A 172 -4.70 -11.35 -0.74
CA PHE A 172 -5.67 -10.98 0.27
C PHE A 172 -6.99 -10.59 -0.40
N ILE A 173 -8.09 -11.21 0.02
CA ILE A 173 -9.43 -10.95 -0.54
C ILE A 173 -10.38 -10.65 0.60
N ALA A 174 -11.04 -9.50 0.52
CA ALA A 174 -12.12 -9.13 1.41
C ALA A 174 -13.22 -8.41 0.64
N GLN A 175 -14.46 -8.84 0.87
CA GLN A 175 -15.61 -8.14 0.33
C GLN A 175 -16.02 -7.02 1.29
N THR A 176 -15.79 -5.76 0.90
CA THR A 176 -16.26 -4.57 1.62
C THR A 176 -17.40 -3.87 0.90
N ARG A 177 -17.67 -4.24 -0.35
CA ARG A 177 -18.72 -3.66 -1.19
C ARG A 177 -19.58 -4.73 -1.86
N ALA A 178 -20.86 -4.41 -2.03
CA ALA A 178 -21.75 -5.22 -2.85
C ALA A 178 -21.46 -5.00 -4.36
N ALA A 179 -22.10 -5.80 -5.21
CA ALA A 179 -21.92 -5.73 -6.67
C ALA A 179 -22.32 -4.37 -7.28
N ASP A 180 -23.24 -3.65 -6.63
CA ASP A 180 -23.65 -2.29 -7.00
C ASP A 180 -22.68 -1.20 -6.49
N GLY A 181 -21.60 -1.59 -5.81
CA GLY A 181 -20.60 -0.68 -5.24
C GLY A 181 -20.95 -0.10 -3.87
N SER A 182 -22.12 -0.40 -3.31
CA SER A 182 -22.53 0.03 -1.97
C SER A 182 -21.63 -0.59 -0.89
N LEU A 183 -21.35 0.18 0.17
CA LEU A 183 -20.50 -0.28 1.27
C LEU A 183 -21.26 -1.22 2.20
N LEU A 184 -20.63 -2.33 2.57
CA LEU A 184 -21.19 -3.30 3.51
C LEU A 184 -20.97 -2.86 4.98
N THR A 185 -21.84 -3.33 5.87
CA THR A 185 -21.71 -3.07 7.32
C THR A 185 -20.75 -4.04 8.02
N SER A 186 -20.47 -5.19 7.39
CA SER A 186 -19.49 -6.19 7.82
C SER A 186 -18.89 -6.88 6.58
N PRO A 187 -17.70 -7.49 6.67
CA PRO A 187 -17.10 -8.17 5.53
C PRO A 187 -18.05 -9.23 4.96
N GLY A 188 -18.26 -9.18 3.64
CA GLY A 188 -19.15 -10.08 2.93
C GLY A 188 -18.52 -11.42 2.55
N ARG A 189 -19.22 -12.17 1.71
CA ARG A 189 -18.76 -13.47 1.19
C ARG A 189 -17.88 -13.28 -0.05
N ILE A 190 -16.63 -13.70 0.04
CA ILE A 190 -15.73 -13.73 -1.11
C ILE A 190 -16.16 -14.78 -2.15
N THR A 191 -15.84 -14.53 -3.41
CA THR A 191 -15.93 -15.51 -4.49
C THR A 191 -14.56 -15.62 -5.14
N ALA A 192 -13.85 -16.72 -4.91
CA ALA A 192 -12.53 -16.93 -5.46
C ALA A 192 -12.46 -18.27 -6.18
N ASP A 193 -12.19 -18.23 -7.48
CA ASP A 193 -11.67 -19.38 -8.20
C ASP A 193 -10.15 -19.41 -8.00
N LEU A 194 -9.64 -20.52 -7.48
CA LEU A 194 -8.20 -20.74 -7.26
C LEU A 194 -7.66 -21.85 -8.16
N ASN A 195 -8.45 -22.32 -9.12
CA ASN A 195 -8.06 -23.39 -10.03
C ASN A 195 -7.89 -22.80 -11.45
N PRO A 196 -6.69 -22.79 -12.07
CA PRO A 196 -5.49 -23.57 -11.75
C PRO A 196 -4.37 -22.75 -11.06
N ALA A 197 -4.72 -21.75 -10.24
CA ALA A 197 -3.77 -20.82 -9.65
C ALA A 197 -2.73 -21.55 -8.78
N THR A 198 -1.44 -21.30 -9.04
CA THR A 198 -0.40 -21.65 -8.06
C THR A 198 0.00 -20.39 -7.32
N ILE A 199 -0.42 -20.30 -6.05
CA ILE A 199 -0.08 -19.21 -5.15
C ILE A 199 1.06 -19.70 -4.26
N PHE A 200 2.25 -19.15 -4.49
CA PHE A 200 3.43 -19.42 -3.67
C PHE A 200 3.59 -18.27 -2.69
N TYR A 201 3.51 -18.57 -1.39
CA TYR A 201 3.91 -17.60 -0.39
C TYR A 201 5.40 -17.26 -0.55
N ASP A 202 5.71 -16.00 -0.84
CA ASP A 202 7.08 -15.50 -1.00
C ASP A 202 7.30 -14.23 -0.17
N ALA A 203 7.93 -14.40 0.99
CA ALA A 203 8.23 -13.30 1.90
C ALA A 203 9.23 -12.28 1.30
N ALA A 204 10.11 -12.70 0.38
CA ALA A 204 11.07 -11.79 -0.25
C ALA A 204 10.36 -10.89 -1.26
N ALA A 205 9.45 -11.45 -2.06
CA ALA A 205 8.60 -10.67 -2.97
C ALA A 205 7.70 -9.68 -2.22
N ILE A 206 7.11 -10.09 -1.09
CA ILE A 206 6.33 -9.20 -0.22
C ILE A 206 7.19 -8.06 0.34
N ARG A 207 8.40 -8.36 0.83
CA ARG A 207 9.33 -7.34 1.34
C ARG A 207 9.75 -6.35 0.26
N ALA A 208 10.01 -6.82 -0.96
CA ALA A 208 10.36 -5.98 -2.10
C ALA A 208 9.19 -5.07 -2.51
N ALA A 209 7.97 -5.61 -2.54
CA ALA A 209 6.76 -4.86 -2.85
C ALA A 209 6.42 -3.75 -1.84
N ASN A 210 6.91 -3.84 -0.60
CA ASN A 210 6.71 -2.82 0.43
C ASN A 210 7.79 -1.70 0.45
N GLN A 211 8.93 -1.88 -0.23
CA GLN A 211 9.95 -0.82 -0.33
C GLN A 211 9.52 0.49 -1.03
N PRO A 212 8.64 0.47 -2.05
CA PRO A 212 8.27 1.67 -2.80
C PRO A 212 7.35 2.66 -2.06
N PHE A 213 6.78 2.28 -0.90
CA PHE A 213 5.90 3.20 -0.18
C PHE A 213 6.67 4.43 0.30
N PRO A 214 6.27 5.63 -0.10
CA PRO A 214 6.87 6.86 0.41
C PRO A 214 6.49 7.06 1.89
N TYR A 215 7.31 7.83 2.59
CA TYR A 215 6.99 8.30 3.93
C TYR A 215 5.95 9.42 3.82
N ASN A 216 4.82 9.29 4.52
CA ASN A 216 3.79 10.33 4.53
C ASN A 216 3.83 11.11 5.83
N PRO A 217 3.81 12.46 5.80
CA PRO A 217 3.58 13.27 6.99
C PRO A 217 2.16 13.04 7.52
N VAL A 218 2.06 12.40 8.68
CA VAL A 218 0.79 12.10 9.37
C VAL A 218 0.41 13.15 10.40
N ALA A 219 1.36 13.99 10.82
CA ALA A 219 1.07 15.16 11.66
C ALA A 219 2.12 16.25 11.45
N ILE A 220 1.71 17.52 11.50
CA ILE A 220 2.58 18.70 11.52
C ILE A 220 2.20 19.51 12.75
N ARG A 221 3.16 19.82 13.61
CA ARG A 221 2.99 20.71 14.76
C ARG A 221 4.02 21.82 14.71
N GLU A 222 3.54 23.05 14.73
CA GLU A 222 4.40 24.22 14.95
C GLU A 222 4.47 24.54 16.44
N LYS A 223 5.67 24.78 16.93
CA LYS A 223 5.97 25.22 18.30
C LYS A 223 6.77 26.52 18.25
#